data_AF-A0ABD5WXD1-F1
#
_entry.id   AF-A0ABD5WXD1-F1
#
_cell.length_a   1.000
_cell.length_b   1.000
_cell.length_c   1.000
_cell.angle_alpha   90.00
_cell.angle_beta   90.00
_cell.angle_gamma   90.00
#
_symmetry.space_group_name_H-M   'P 1'
#
loop_
_entity.id
_entity.type
_entity.pdbx_description
1 polymer ?
#
loop_
_entity_poly.entity_id
_entity_poly.type
_entity_poly.pdbx_seq_one_letter_code
_entity_poly.pdbx_strand_id
1 'polypeptide(L)'
;MSEAVPDDYPRPPELDAVFHCSEIRTDGDRVLYYGISDVDEQELVRRIWPAFREAGYEVQVVNTDTGLDVVVARPYAGVDGGVPWLNVGLFVATVLSTLLVGATAWYYIPFSEIAANPATALRAWPFTAAVLGVLMTHELGHYALGRYHGVDVSLPYVIPFILPFGTMGAIIRMRGQMPDREALFDIGVAGPLAGLAATVVVTIVGLLLGPFSVPASVVGGSGQVIVFNNPPLLDLIAAALNQPTGYSDPTKTAHPVIMGAWVGMFFTVLNLLPVGQLDGGHIVRAMVGERQETVAALVPVALFGIAAYLYFVRNLAVNESVGLWAFWGLFSAFIAYRGPANPIDDSAIDAKRLAVGVLTFALGLLCFMLVPIQVATI
;
A
#
# COMPACT_ATOMS: atom_id res chain seq x y z
N MET A 1 43.03 -18.82 -1.18
CA MET A 1 43.93 -17.94 -0.40
C MET A 1 43.04 -17.24 0.60
N SER A 2 43.24 -17.52 1.89
CA SER A 2 42.54 -16.84 2.99
C SER A 2 43.00 -15.38 2.97
N GLU A 3 42.13 -14.47 2.53
CA GLU A 3 42.36 -13.05 2.80
C GLU A 3 42.27 -12.84 4.31
N ALA A 4 43.24 -12.11 4.84
CA ALA A 4 43.30 -11.78 6.25
C ALA A 4 42.06 -10.98 6.65
N VAL A 5 41.48 -11.38 7.78
CA VAL A 5 40.34 -10.75 8.45
C VAL A 5 40.66 -9.27 8.73
N PRO A 6 40.01 -8.29 8.07
CA PRO A 6 40.26 -6.87 8.34
C PRO A 6 39.69 -6.48 9.71
N ASP A 7 40.43 -5.75 10.56
CA ASP A 7 40.09 -5.42 11.97
C ASP A 7 38.79 -4.58 12.21
N ASP A 8 37.94 -4.35 11.20
CA ASP A 8 36.90 -3.30 11.23
C ASP A 8 35.49 -3.81 10.87
N TYR A 9 35.07 -4.94 11.43
CA TYR A 9 33.69 -5.44 11.31
C TYR A 9 32.99 -5.52 12.68
N PRO A 10 31.67 -5.27 12.74
CA PRO A 10 30.92 -5.27 13.99
C PRO A 10 30.91 -6.68 14.60
N ARG A 11 31.57 -6.87 15.75
CA ARG A 11 31.51 -8.13 16.50
C ARG A 11 31.03 -7.86 17.92
N PRO A 12 29.73 -7.61 18.11
CA PRO A 12 29.19 -7.33 19.42
C PRO A 12 29.30 -8.56 20.34
N PRO A 13 29.59 -8.39 21.65
CA PRO A 13 29.66 -9.50 22.62
C PRO A 13 28.40 -10.36 22.65
N GLU A 14 27.25 -9.76 22.35
CA GLU A 14 25.94 -10.41 22.26
C GLU A 14 25.90 -11.50 21.19
N LEU A 15 26.68 -11.35 20.10
CA LEU A 15 26.82 -12.40 19.08
C LEU A 15 27.60 -13.58 19.64
N ASP A 16 28.78 -13.34 20.22
CA ASP A 16 29.64 -14.41 20.74
C ASP A 16 28.99 -15.17 21.91
N ALA A 17 27.97 -14.61 22.55
CA ALA A 17 27.23 -15.24 23.65
C ALA A 17 26.26 -16.35 23.21
N VAL A 18 25.82 -16.36 21.94
CA VAL A 18 24.81 -17.31 21.44
C VAL A 18 25.12 -17.89 20.06
N PHE A 19 26.23 -17.47 19.45
CA PHE A 19 26.64 -17.86 18.12
C PHE A 19 28.11 -18.23 18.08
N HIS A 20 28.39 -19.50 17.78
CA HIS A 20 29.73 -20.01 17.60
C HIS A 20 30.21 -19.73 16.17
N CYS A 21 30.78 -18.54 15.96
CA CYS A 21 31.30 -18.12 14.66
C CYS A 21 32.55 -18.95 14.26
N SER A 22 32.44 -19.68 13.15
CA SER A 22 33.52 -20.47 12.56
C SER A 22 34.30 -19.71 11.50
N GLU A 23 33.62 -18.87 10.71
CA GLU A 23 34.23 -18.15 9.59
C GLU A 23 33.53 -16.81 9.37
N ILE A 24 34.29 -15.76 9.04
CA ILE A 24 33.74 -14.45 8.67
C ILE A 24 34.17 -14.15 7.24
N ARG A 25 33.21 -13.79 6.39
CA ARG A 25 33.46 -13.36 5.01
C ARG A 25 32.86 -11.99 4.76
N THR A 26 33.43 -11.26 3.82
CA THR A 26 32.84 -10.02 3.29
C THR A 26 32.34 -10.26 1.87
N ASP A 27 31.16 -9.75 1.56
CA ASP A 27 30.57 -9.76 0.21
C ASP A 27 30.06 -8.35 -0.11
N GLY A 28 30.90 -7.57 -0.80
CA GLY A 28 30.64 -6.16 -1.07
C GLY A 28 30.62 -5.33 0.22
N ASP A 29 29.47 -4.74 0.53
CA ASP A 29 29.23 -3.98 1.76
C ASP A 29 28.86 -4.87 2.95
N ARG A 30 28.58 -6.15 2.73
CA ARG A 30 28.01 -7.06 3.74
C ARG A 30 29.10 -7.86 4.45
N VAL A 31 28.88 -8.11 5.73
CA VAL A 31 29.67 -9.04 6.54
C VAL A 31 28.83 -10.28 6.83
N LEU A 32 29.40 -11.45 6.57
CA LEU A 32 28.77 -12.76 6.70
C LEU A 32 29.51 -13.53 7.81
N TYR A 33 28.82 -13.83 8.91
CA TYR A 33 29.32 -14.66 10.00
C TYR A 33 28.72 -16.05 9.85
N TYR A 34 29.55 -17.03 9.49
CA TYR A 34 29.18 -18.44 9.43
C TYR A 34 29.44 -19.08 10.79
N GLY A 35 28.53 -19.92 11.25
CA GLY A 35 28.65 -20.56 12.55
C GLY A 35 27.49 -21.47 12.90
N ILE A 36 27.44 -21.88 14.17
CA ILE A 36 26.37 -22.68 14.74
C ILE A 36 25.73 -21.86 15.86
N SER A 37 24.40 -21.76 15.85
CA SER A 37 23.66 -21.03 16.89
C SER A 37 23.26 -21.96 18.01
N ASP A 38 23.37 -21.48 19.25
CA ASP A 38 22.94 -22.22 20.44
C ASP A 38 21.43 -22.08 20.71
N VAL A 39 20.77 -21.17 19.99
CA VAL A 39 19.36 -20.84 20.08
C VAL A 39 18.73 -20.93 18.69
N ASP A 40 17.40 -20.99 18.62
CA ASP A 40 16.69 -20.92 17.35
C ASP A 40 16.92 -19.56 16.65
N GLU A 41 16.62 -19.53 15.34
CA GLU A 41 16.83 -18.37 14.48
C GLU A 41 16.17 -17.09 15.02
N GLN A 42 14.97 -17.19 15.58
CA GLN A 42 14.22 -16.02 16.06
C GLN A 42 14.87 -15.44 17.32
N GLU A 43 15.23 -16.31 18.28
CA GLU A 43 15.91 -15.89 19.51
C GLU A 43 17.34 -15.40 19.24
N LEU A 44 18.03 -15.96 18.25
CA LEU A 44 19.33 -15.46 17.80
C LEU A 44 19.22 -14.02 17.31
N VAL A 45 18.34 -13.77 16.34
CA VAL A 45 18.11 -12.42 15.80
C VAL A 45 17.75 -11.45 16.92
N ARG A 46 16.84 -11.84 17.81
CA ARG A 46 16.38 -11.01 18.93
C ARG A 46 17.51 -10.57 19.87
N ARG A 47 18.50 -11.42 20.11
CA ARG A 47 19.64 -11.10 20.99
C ARG A 47 20.68 -10.23 20.32
N ILE A 48 21.01 -10.50 19.06
CA ILE A 48 22.13 -9.83 18.38
C ILE A 48 21.70 -8.53 17.71
N TRP A 49 20.43 -8.42 17.31
CA TRP A 49 19.94 -7.28 16.52
C TRP A 49 20.13 -5.92 17.20
N PRO A 50 19.86 -5.73 18.51
CA PRO A 50 20.09 -4.43 19.17
C PRO A 50 21.55 -3.98 19.06
N ALA A 51 22.49 -4.87 19.31
CA ALA A 51 23.91 -4.56 19.33
C ALA A 51 24.47 -4.27 17.93
N PHE A 52 24.02 -5.03 16.91
CA PHE A 52 24.36 -4.73 15.52
C PHE A 52 23.77 -3.40 15.05
N ARG A 53 22.54 -3.08 15.47
CA ARG A 53 21.88 -1.81 15.13
C ARG A 53 22.60 -0.61 15.75
N GLU A 54 23.05 -0.72 16.99
CA GLU A 54 23.90 0.29 17.64
C GLU A 54 25.24 0.48 16.90
N ALA A 55 25.80 -0.60 16.35
CA ALA A 55 26.99 -0.55 15.52
C ALA A 55 26.72 0.00 14.10
N GLY A 56 25.48 0.34 13.75
CA GLY A 56 25.10 0.85 12.43
C GLY A 56 24.93 -0.24 11.37
N TYR A 57 24.56 -1.45 11.77
CA TYR A 57 24.32 -2.59 10.88
C TYR A 57 22.94 -3.20 11.08
N GLU A 58 22.35 -3.66 10.00
CA GLU A 58 21.16 -4.49 10.00
C GLU A 58 21.55 -5.95 9.83
N VAL A 59 20.96 -6.84 10.63
CA VAL A 59 21.26 -8.27 10.62
C VAL A 59 20.08 -9.10 10.14
N GLN A 60 20.39 -10.09 9.30
CA GLN A 60 19.48 -11.16 8.89
C GLN A 60 20.18 -12.49 9.14
N VAL A 61 19.46 -13.49 9.65
CA VAL A 61 19.99 -14.85 9.78
C VAL A 61 19.46 -15.68 8.62
N VAL A 62 20.35 -16.48 8.01
CA VAL A 62 19.98 -17.42 6.94
C VAL A 62 20.48 -18.79 7.33
N ASN A 63 19.58 -19.76 7.41
CA ASN A 63 19.95 -21.16 7.57
C ASN A 63 20.46 -21.72 6.24
N THR A 64 21.64 -22.33 6.25
CA THR A 64 22.14 -23.04 5.06
C THR A 64 21.79 -24.52 5.13
N ASP A 65 21.57 -25.15 3.97
CA ASP A 65 21.30 -26.59 3.85
C ASP A 65 22.41 -27.47 4.46
N THR A 66 23.58 -26.89 4.76
CA THR A 66 24.73 -27.51 5.41
C THR A 66 24.64 -27.55 6.95
N GLY A 67 23.56 -27.03 7.56
CA GLY A 67 23.38 -26.97 9.01
C GLY A 67 24.22 -25.89 9.71
N LEU A 68 24.70 -24.90 8.95
CA LEU A 68 25.37 -23.72 9.47
C LEU A 68 24.40 -22.53 9.38
N ASP A 69 24.34 -21.75 10.44
CA ASP A 69 23.66 -20.48 10.45
C ASP A 69 24.59 -19.39 9.93
N VAL A 70 24.06 -18.52 9.07
CA VAL A 70 24.79 -17.38 8.51
C VAL A 70 24.15 -16.09 8.98
N VAL A 71 24.83 -15.36 9.86
CA VAL A 71 24.44 -13.99 10.21
C VAL A 71 24.96 -13.06 9.13
N VAL A 72 24.06 -12.36 8.46
CA VAL A 72 24.36 -11.38 7.42
C VAL A 72 24.19 -10.00 8.00
N ALA A 73 25.28 -9.33 8.36
CA ALA A 73 25.28 -7.92 8.75
C ALA A 73 25.49 -7.04 7.52
N ARG A 74 24.57 -6.13 7.27
CA ARG A 74 24.67 -5.12 6.21
C ARG A 74 24.79 -3.75 6.87
N PRO A 75 25.66 -2.86 6.38
CA PRO A 75 25.68 -1.49 6.84
C PRO A 75 24.27 -0.93 6.72
N TYR A 76 23.80 -0.34 7.80
CA TYR A 76 22.57 0.43 7.81
C TYR A 76 22.84 1.66 6.95
N ALA A 77 22.66 1.50 5.64
CA ALA A 77 22.81 2.56 4.67
C ALA A 77 21.67 3.55 4.90
N GLY A 78 21.91 4.51 5.81
CA GLY A 78 21.12 5.73 5.84
C GLY A 78 21.07 6.28 4.42
N VAL A 79 19.86 6.63 3.96
CA VAL A 79 19.51 7.15 2.64
C VAL A 79 20.75 7.64 1.88
N ASP A 80 21.17 6.92 0.84
CA ASP A 80 22.20 7.38 -0.09
C ASP A 80 21.95 8.87 -0.37
N GLY A 81 22.90 9.74 0.00
CA GLY A 81 22.75 11.19 -0.09
C GLY A 81 22.64 11.75 -1.51
N GLY A 82 22.44 10.88 -2.51
CA GLY A 82 22.18 11.22 -3.89
C GLY A 82 20.72 11.49 -4.18
N VAL A 83 20.46 12.17 -5.29
CA VAL A 83 19.09 12.37 -5.79
C VAL A 83 18.53 11.02 -6.24
N PRO A 84 17.35 10.59 -5.75
CA PRO A 84 16.74 9.31 -6.10
C PRO A 84 16.11 9.37 -7.50
N TRP A 85 16.95 9.36 -8.54
CA TRP A 85 16.52 9.56 -9.94
C TRP A 85 15.43 8.59 -10.40
N LEU A 86 15.43 7.35 -9.90
CA LEU A 86 14.38 6.38 -10.19
C LEU A 86 13.02 6.84 -9.62
N ASN A 87 12.99 7.26 -8.35
CA ASN A 87 11.77 7.77 -7.72
C ASN A 87 11.27 9.03 -8.42
N VAL A 88 12.18 9.94 -8.78
CA VAL A 88 11.85 11.17 -9.52
C VAL A 88 11.29 10.83 -10.91
N GLY A 89 11.95 9.93 -11.66
CA GLY A 89 11.51 9.51 -12.98
C GLY A 89 10.13 8.84 -12.95
N LEU A 90 9.91 7.93 -12.00
CA LEU A 90 8.62 7.27 -11.78
C LEU A 90 7.52 8.24 -11.36
N PHE A 91 7.83 9.20 -10.49
CA PHE A 91 6.90 10.25 -10.08
C PHE A 91 6.49 11.12 -11.27
N VAL A 92 7.45 11.61 -12.07
CA VAL A 92 7.16 12.40 -13.27
C VAL A 92 6.35 11.59 -14.28
N ALA A 93 6.72 10.33 -14.52
CA ALA A 93 5.95 9.44 -15.40
C ALA A 93 4.52 9.23 -14.90
N THR A 94 4.33 9.13 -13.58
CA THR A 94 2.99 8.97 -13.01
C THR A 94 2.18 10.26 -13.10
N VAL A 95 2.78 11.42 -12.86
CA VAL A 95 2.14 12.72 -13.08
C VAL A 95 1.66 12.84 -14.52
N LEU A 96 2.50 12.49 -15.50
CA LEU A 96 2.15 12.57 -16.92
C LEU A 96 1.05 11.59 -17.31
N SER A 97 1.12 10.34 -16.86
CA SER A 97 0.08 9.34 -17.14
C SER A 97 -1.25 9.66 -16.46
N THR A 98 -1.22 10.10 -15.19
CA THR A 98 -2.42 10.55 -14.47
C THR A 98 -3.03 11.80 -15.07
N LEU A 99 -2.21 12.75 -15.54
CA LEU A 99 -2.70 13.92 -16.24
C LEU A 99 -3.34 13.56 -17.58
N LEU A 100 -2.73 12.66 -18.35
CA LEU A 100 -3.27 12.19 -19.62
C LEU A 100 -4.62 11.47 -19.43
N VAL A 101 -4.71 10.57 -18.44
CA VAL A 101 -5.95 9.86 -18.10
C VAL A 101 -7.00 10.82 -17.57
N GLY A 102 -6.62 11.74 -16.68
CA GLY A 102 -7.49 12.82 -16.21
C GLY A 102 -8.07 13.63 -17.36
N ALA A 103 -7.23 14.06 -18.30
CA ALA A 103 -7.64 14.85 -19.44
C ALA A 103 -8.60 14.08 -20.36
N THR A 104 -8.25 12.85 -20.71
CA THR A 104 -8.98 12.05 -21.70
C THR A 104 -10.24 11.39 -21.13
N ALA A 105 -10.12 10.67 -20.01
CA ALA A 105 -11.21 9.86 -19.46
C ALA A 105 -12.16 10.67 -18.57
N TRP A 106 -11.65 11.68 -17.85
CA TRP A 106 -12.42 12.37 -16.80
C TRP A 106 -12.81 13.82 -17.17
N TYR A 107 -12.02 14.48 -18.02
CA TYR A 107 -12.32 15.81 -18.56
C TYR A 107 -12.81 15.77 -20.02
N TYR A 108 -12.92 14.57 -20.60
CA TYR A 108 -13.42 14.32 -21.97
C TYR A 108 -12.67 15.09 -23.07
N ILE A 109 -11.38 15.39 -22.86
CA ILE A 109 -10.54 16.10 -23.83
C ILE A 109 -10.05 15.08 -24.88
N PRO A 110 -10.38 15.24 -26.17
CA PRO A 110 -9.93 14.32 -27.20
C PRO A 110 -8.41 14.27 -27.30
N PHE A 111 -7.87 13.08 -27.57
CA PHE A 111 -6.43 12.92 -27.74
C PHE A 111 -5.86 13.81 -28.86
N SER A 112 -6.64 14.08 -29.91
CA SER A 112 -6.24 14.99 -31.00
C SER A 112 -6.03 16.43 -30.53
N GLU A 113 -6.82 16.93 -29.56
CA GLU A 113 -6.65 18.27 -28.98
C GLU A 113 -5.38 18.33 -28.12
N ILE A 114 -5.11 17.28 -27.35
CA ILE A 114 -3.87 17.16 -26.56
C ILE A 114 -2.65 17.07 -27.47
N ALA A 115 -2.73 16.31 -28.57
CA ALA A 115 -1.65 16.19 -29.55
C ALA A 115 -1.35 17.52 -30.25
N ALA A 116 -2.37 18.34 -30.53
CA ALA A 116 -2.20 19.66 -31.13
C ALA A 116 -1.66 20.70 -30.13
N ASN A 117 -2.10 20.65 -28.88
CA ASN A 117 -1.63 21.52 -27.80
C ASN A 117 -1.52 20.72 -26.47
N PRO A 118 -0.32 20.22 -26.12
CA PRO A 118 -0.12 19.44 -24.91
C PRO A 118 -0.48 20.18 -23.60
N ALA A 119 -0.43 21.51 -23.59
CA ALA A 119 -0.81 22.30 -22.42
C ALA A 119 -2.30 22.14 -22.06
N THR A 120 -3.15 21.69 -22.99
CA THR A 120 -4.57 21.42 -22.75
C THR A 120 -4.76 20.34 -21.68
N ALA A 121 -3.85 19.37 -21.60
CA ALA A 121 -3.91 18.32 -20.57
C ALA A 121 -3.82 18.89 -19.15
N LEU A 122 -3.18 20.06 -18.97
CA LEU A 122 -3.09 20.73 -17.66
C LEU A 122 -4.45 21.11 -17.08
N ARG A 123 -5.53 21.20 -17.88
CA ARG A 123 -6.88 21.41 -17.34
C ARG A 123 -7.31 20.32 -16.35
N ALA A 124 -6.77 19.11 -16.49
CA ALA A 124 -7.04 17.99 -15.61
C ALA A 124 -6.13 17.92 -14.37
N TRP A 125 -5.31 18.95 -14.10
CA TRP A 125 -4.45 18.99 -12.92
C TRP A 125 -5.20 18.76 -11.59
N PRO A 126 -6.46 19.20 -11.38
CA PRO A 126 -7.16 18.96 -10.12
C PRO A 126 -7.41 17.46 -9.87
N PHE A 127 -7.70 16.70 -10.93
CA PHE A 127 -7.83 15.25 -10.85
C PHE A 127 -6.50 14.60 -10.47
N THR A 128 -5.40 14.98 -11.15
CA THR A 128 -4.07 14.44 -10.84
C THR A 128 -3.63 14.76 -9.42
N ALA A 129 -3.86 15.99 -8.96
CA ALA A 129 -3.58 16.39 -7.58
C ALA A 129 -4.42 15.62 -6.57
N ALA A 130 -5.69 15.34 -6.87
CA ALA A 130 -6.56 14.54 -6.02
C ALA A 130 -6.07 13.09 -5.89
N VAL A 131 -5.79 12.40 -7.01
CA VAL A 131 -5.31 11.01 -7.02
C VAL A 131 -3.94 10.89 -6.35
N LEU A 132 -2.95 11.66 -6.82
CA LEU A 132 -1.59 11.57 -6.29
C LEU A 132 -1.49 12.12 -4.87
N GLY A 133 -2.24 13.16 -4.53
CA GLY A 133 -2.25 13.72 -3.18
C GLY A 133 -2.68 12.69 -2.14
N VAL A 134 -3.74 11.93 -2.42
CA VAL A 134 -4.20 10.87 -1.51
C VAL A 134 -3.17 9.75 -1.41
N LEU A 135 -2.71 9.20 -2.54
CA LEU A 135 -1.76 8.08 -2.56
C LEU A 135 -0.42 8.47 -1.88
N MET A 136 0.10 9.66 -2.18
CA MET A 136 1.33 10.14 -1.56
C MET A 136 1.14 10.39 -0.06
N THR A 137 -0.01 10.91 0.37
CA THR A 137 -0.26 11.13 1.80
C THR A 137 -0.33 9.80 2.56
N HIS A 138 -0.92 8.76 1.94
CA HIS A 138 -0.91 7.39 2.48
C HIS A 138 0.53 6.89 2.68
N GLU A 139 1.34 6.88 1.61
CA GLU A 139 2.71 6.39 1.69
C GLU A 139 3.60 7.24 2.62
N LEU A 140 3.37 8.55 2.68
CA LEU A 140 4.06 9.44 3.62
C LEU A 140 3.69 9.15 5.07
N GLY A 141 2.49 8.65 5.35
CA GLY A 141 2.09 8.16 6.66
C GLY A 141 2.96 6.99 7.11
N HIS A 142 3.12 5.98 6.25
CA HIS A 142 4.05 4.88 6.52
C HIS A 142 5.50 5.33 6.66
N TYR A 143 5.96 6.24 5.78
CA TYR A 143 7.32 6.77 5.83
C TYR A 143 7.59 7.50 7.15
N ALA A 144 6.65 8.33 7.62
CA ALA A 144 6.80 9.10 8.86
C ALA A 144 6.93 8.18 10.08
N LEU A 145 6.05 7.18 10.21
CA LEU A 145 6.10 6.25 11.34
C LEU A 145 7.25 5.24 11.21
N GLY A 146 7.57 4.82 9.99
CA GLY A 146 8.75 3.99 9.73
C GLY A 146 10.03 4.67 10.21
N ARG A 147 10.22 5.96 9.88
CA ARG A 147 11.34 6.76 10.39
C ARG A 147 11.30 6.95 11.90
N TYR A 148 10.12 7.16 12.48
CA TYR A 148 9.95 7.31 13.93
C TYR A 148 10.40 6.06 14.70
N HIS A 149 10.05 4.86 14.21
CA HIS A 149 10.51 3.58 14.78
C HIS A 149 11.93 3.17 14.31
N GLY A 150 12.58 4.03 13.51
CA GLY A 150 13.91 3.79 12.95
C GLY A 150 13.99 2.61 11.98
N VAL A 151 12.89 2.25 11.33
CA VAL A 151 12.86 1.27 10.24
C VAL A 151 13.38 1.94 8.96
N ASP A 152 14.24 1.23 8.20
CA ASP A 152 14.75 1.75 6.93
C ASP A 152 13.64 1.72 5.87
N VAL A 153 13.06 2.89 5.62
CA VAL A 153 11.98 3.11 4.67
C VAL A 153 12.48 3.91 3.47
N SER A 154 12.22 3.37 2.27
CA SER A 154 12.47 4.11 1.03
C SER A 154 11.50 5.27 0.85
N LEU A 155 11.85 6.19 -0.04
CA LEU A 155 10.86 7.11 -0.60
C LEU A 155 9.81 6.33 -1.41
N PRO A 156 8.59 6.87 -1.56
CA PRO A 156 7.53 6.21 -2.32
C PRO A 156 7.92 6.01 -3.79
N TYR A 157 7.63 4.82 -4.31
CA TYR A 157 7.69 4.51 -5.74
C TYR A 157 6.27 4.57 -6.29
N VAL A 158 5.95 5.63 -7.02
CA VAL A 158 4.63 5.76 -7.67
C VAL A 158 4.67 5.07 -9.03
N ILE A 159 3.73 4.16 -9.30
CA ILE A 159 3.77 3.31 -10.48
C ILE A 159 2.84 3.88 -11.55
N PRO A 160 3.36 4.33 -12.72
CA PRO A 160 2.53 4.87 -13.79
C PRO A 160 1.69 3.78 -14.45
N PHE A 161 0.46 4.10 -14.82
CA PHE A 161 -0.42 3.18 -15.54
C PHE A 161 -1.43 3.93 -16.39
N ILE A 162 -1.91 3.33 -17.48
CA ILE A 162 -2.72 4.07 -18.45
C ILE A 162 -4.24 3.92 -18.19
N LEU A 163 -4.72 2.95 -17.40
CA LEU A 163 -6.16 2.76 -17.18
C LEU A 163 -6.52 2.23 -15.77
N PRO A 164 -7.61 2.68 -15.12
CA PRO A 164 -8.49 3.79 -15.46
C PRO A 164 -8.11 5.12 -14.75
N PHE A 165 -7.09 5.11 -13.90
CA PHE A 165 -6.79 6.26 -13.02
C PHE A 165 -5.43 6.92 -13.25
N GLY A 166 -4.57 6.40 -14.13
CA GLY A 166 -3.24 6.96 -14.36
C GLY A 166 -2.11 6.35 -13.52
N THR A 167 -2.44 5.46 -12.60
CA THR A 167 -1.47 4.85 -11.68
C THR A 167 -1.96 3.50 -11.17
N MET A 168 -1.03 2.60 -10.84
CA MET A 168 -1.34 1.36 -10.10
C MET A 168 -1.25 1.54 -8.57
N GLY A 169 -0.99 2.76 -8.11
CA GLY A 169 -0.71 3.06 -6.71
C GLY A 169 0.75 3.49 -6.50
N ALA A 170 1.09 3.66 -5.23
CA ALA A 170 2.45 3.90 -4.78
C ALA A 170 2.83 2.82 -3.77
N ILE A 171 4.12 2.53 -3.68
CA ILE A 171 4.65 1.54 -2.74
C ILE A 171 5.91 2.10 -2.10
N ILE A 172 5.99 2.05 -0.77
CA ILE A 172 7.27 2.15 -0.06
C ILE A 172 7.93 0.78 0.08
N ARG A 173 9.25 0.75 0.00
CA ARG A 173 10.04 -0.43 0.34
C ARG A 173 10.51 -0.30 1.77
N MET A 174 9.97 -1.14 2.65
CA MET A 174 10.52 -1.37 3.99
C MET A 174 11.67 -2.35 3.86
N ARG A 175 12.85 -1.95 4.31
CA ARG A 175 14.05 -2.80 4.38
C ARG A 175 14.23 -3.20 5.83
N GLY A 176 14.69 -4.43 6.03
CA GLY A 176 14.84 -4.97 7.37
C GLY A 176 13.66 -5.76 7.90
N GLN A 177 13.86 -6.27 9.11
CA GLN A 177 12.83 -6.93 9.90
C GLN A 177 12.22 -5.92 10.88
N MET A 178 10.91 -6.05 11.14
CA MET A 178 10.22 -5.15 12.05
C MET A 178 10.73 -5.33 13.49
N PRO A 179 11.06 -4.25 14.21
CA PRO A 179 11.61 -4.33 15.57
C PRO A 179 10.68 -5.08 16.54
N ASP A 180 9.41 -4.71 16.53
CA ASP A 180 8.41 -5.21 17.47
C ASP A 180 7.00 -5.07 16.88
N ARG A 181 6.01 -5.64 17.57
CA ARG A 181 4.60 -5.54 17.16
C ARG A 181 4.02 -4.13 17.27
N GLU A 182 4.56 -3.26 18.12
CA GLU A 182 4.10 -1.87 18.21
C GLU A 182 4.49 -1.10 16.95
N ALA A 183 5.75 -1.21 16.50
CA ALA A 183 6.23 -0.62 15.26
C ALA A 183 5.47 -1.18 14.05
N LEU A 184 5.25 -2.51 14.00
CA LEU A 184 4.44 -3.13 12.96
C LEU A 184 3.02 -2.54 12.92
N PHE A 185 2.40 -2.37 14.09
CA PHE A 185 1.07 -1.80 14.21
C PHE A 185 1.03 -0.33 13.80
N ASP A 186 1.89 0.49 14.40
CA ASP A 186 1.90 1.95 14.26
C ASP A 186 2.19 2.33 12.79
N ILE A 187 3.14 1.65 12.13
CA ILE A 187 3.39 1.81 10.70
C ILE A 187 2.19 1.34 9.88
N GLY A 188 1.61 0.18 10.22
CA GLY A 188 0.47 -0.40 9.51
C GLY A 188 -0.79 0.49 9.52
N VAL A 189 -1.10 1.16 10.64
CA VAL A 189 -2.26 2.08 10.70
C VAL A 189 -1.98 3.47 10.12
N ALA A 190 -0.73 3.93 10.11
CA ALA A 190 -0.39 5.29 9.74
C ALA A 190 -0.76 5.64 8.29
N GLY A 191 -0.46 4.75 7.34
CA GLY A 191 -0.80 4.95 5.93
C GLY A 191 -2.30 5.07 5.70
N PRO A 192 -3.11 4.05 6.05
CA PRO A 192 -4.55 4.09 5.89
C PRO A 192 -5.21 5.29 6.56
N LEU A 193 -4.81 5.68 7.78
CA LEU A 193 -5.39 6.83 8.46
C LEU A 193 -4.99 8.16 7.79
N ALA A 194 -3.74 8.32 7.37
CA ALA A 194 -3.28 9.51 6.66
C ALA A 194 -3.94 9.64 5.28
N GLY A 195 -3.98 8.54 4.52
CA GLY A 195 -4.65 8.46 3.22
C GLY A 195 -6.14 8.73 3.32
N LEU A 196 -6.81 8.19 4.34
CA LEU A 196 -8.22 8.45 4.59
C LEU A 196 -8.48 9.92 4.95
N ALA A 197 -7.65 10.54 5.79
CA ALA A 197 -7.77 11.95 6.11
C ALA A 197 -7.66 12.83 4.84
N ALA A 198 -6.68 12.55 3.99
CA ALA A 198 -6.55 13.22 2.69
C ALA A 198 -7.78 12.97 1.80
N THR A 199 -8.28 11.73 1.78
CA THR A 199 -9.48 11.35 1.02
C THR A 199 -10.71 12.12 1.47
N VAL A 200 -10.91 12.31 2.77
CA VAL A 200 -12.01 13.11 3.32
C VAL A 200 -11.91 14.55 2.84
N VAL A 201 -10.72 15.16 2.90
CA VAL A 201 -10.49 16.53 2.41
C VAL A 201 -10.80 16.64 0.91
N VAL A 202 -10.28 15.71 0.10
CA VAL A 202 -10.53 15.68 -1.35
C VAL A 202 -12.00 15.48 -1.67
N THR A 203 -12.72 14.65 -0.90
CA THR A 203 -14.17 14.43 -1.05
C THR A 203 -14.93 15.73 -0.81
N ILE A 204 -14.63 16.42 0.30
CA ILE A 204 -15.25 17.70 0.64
C ILE A 204 -14.99 18.73 -0.47
N VAL A 205 -13.74 18.89 -0.91
CA VAL A 205 -13.39 19.81 -2.00
C VAL A 205 -14.12 19.44 -3.29
N GLY A 206 -14.13 18.16 -3.67
CA GLY A 206 -14.80 17.67 -4.88
C GLY A 206 -16.31 17.93 -4.89
N LEU A 207 -16.99 17.74 -3.75
CA LEU A 207 -18.41 18.02 -3.60
C LEU A 207 -18.72 19.52 -3.67
N LEU A 208 -17.86 20.36 -3.07
CA LEU A 208 -18.04 21.82 -3.07
C LEU A 208 -17.76 22.49 -4.43
N LEU A 209 -17.04 21.83 -5.34
CA LEU A 209 -16.84 22.32 -6.71
C LEU A 209 -18.10 22.21 -7.59
N GLY A 210 -19.11 21.43 -7.16
CA GLY A 210 -20.35 21.23 -7.89
C GLY A 210 -20.24 20.28 -9.10
N PRO A 211 -21.33 20.11 -9.88
CA PRO A 211 -21.34 19.18 -11.02
C PRO A 211 -20.39 19.59 -12.13
N PHE A 212 -19.79 18.58 -12.76
CA PHE A 212 -19.03 18.75 -14.00
C PHE A 212 -19.92 18.54 -15.22
N SER A 213 -19.69 19.31 -16.27
CA SER A 213 -20.49 19.25 -17.50
C SER A 213 -19.96 18.18 -18.44
N VAL A 214 -20.85 17.29 -18.88
CA VAL A 214 -20.55 16.23 -19.85
C VAL A 214 -20.80 16.76 -21.26
N PRO A 215 -19.84 16.66 -22.19
CA PRO A 215 -20.04 17.11 -23.56
C PRO A 215 -21.17 16.36 -24.27
N ALA A 216 -21.93 17.05 -25.12
CA ALA A 216 -23.04 16.45 -25.87
C ALA A 216 -22.62 15.27 -26.77
N SER A 217 -21.37 15.24 -27.23
CA SER A 217 -20.79 14.12 -27.98
C SER A 217 -20.72 12.82 -27.18
N VAL A 218 -20.63 12.91 -25.84
CA VAL A 218 -20.62 11.76 -24.93
C VAL A 218 -22.05 11.39 -24.53
N VAL A 219 -22.90 12.39 -24.26
CA VAL A 219 -24.32 12.17 -23.88
C VAL A 219 -25.15 11.55 -25.01
N GLY A 220 -24.87 11.92 -26.26
CA GLY A 220 -25.61 11.42 -27.43
C GLY A 220 -25.17 10.04 -27.94
N GLY A 221 -24.16 9.42 -27.34
CA GLY A 221 -23.70 8.09 -27.73
C GLY A 221 -24.54 7.00 -27.07
N SER A 222 -25.32 6.24 -27.85
CA SER A 222 -25.93 4.99 -27.37
C SER A 222 -24.82 3.97 -27.11
N GLY A 223 -24.64 3.53 -25.86
CA GLY A 223 -23.52 2.67 -25.52
C GLY A 223 -23.50 2.20 -24.07
N GLN A 224 -22.52 1.35 -23.77
CA GLN A 224 -22.19 0.93 -22.41
C GLN A 224 -21.35 2.01 -21.73
N VAL A 225 -21.77 2.45 -20.54
CA VAL A 225 -21.03 3.40 -19.72
C VAL A 225 -20.65 2.76 -18.40
N ILE A 226 -19.42 3.04 -17.97
CA ILE A 226 -18.89 2.58 -16.70
C ILE A 226 -19.41 3.50 -15.60
N VAL A 227 -20.12 2.92 -14.64
CA VAL A 227 -20.64 3.59 -13.46
C VAL A 227 -19.78 3.21 -12.26
N PHE A 228 -19.30 4.22 -11.54
CA PHE A 228 -18.60 4.05 -10.28
C PHE A 228 -19.60 4.27 -9.15
N ASN A 229 -19.86 3.23 -8.36
CA ASN A 229 -20.78 3.33 -7.23
C ASN A 229 -20.11 4.07 -6.07
N ASN A 230 -20.93 4.71 -5.23
CA ASN A 230 -20.41 5.49 -4.11
C ASN A 230 -20.05 4.58 -2.92
N PRO A 231 -18.88 4.80 -2.30
CA PRO A 231 -18.59 4.26 -0.97
C PRO A 231 -19.52 4.89 0.08
N PRO A 232 -19.90 4.15 1.14
CA PRO A 232 -20.68 4.69 2.26
C PRO A 232 -20.09 5.98 2.86
N LEU A 233 -18.77 6.08 2.96
CA LEU A 233 -18.09 7.28 3.46
C LEU A 233 -18.36 8.52 2.59
N LEU A 234 -18.38 8.35 1.27
CA LEU A 234 -18.68 9.43 0.33
C LEU A 234 -20.12 9.93 0.55
N ASP A 235 -21.08 9.01 0.62
CA ASP A 235 -22.49 9.35 0.85
C ASP A 235 -22.70 10.03 2.22
N LEU A 236 -21.99 9.59 3.26
CA LEU A 236 -22.02 10.23 4.59
C LEU A 236 -21.51 11.68 4.56
N ILE A 237 -20.38 11.92 3.87
CA ILE A 237 -19.81 13.27 3.73
C ILE A 237 -20.77 14.14 2.90
N ALA A 238 -21.32 13.62 1.80
CA ALA A 238 -22.26 14.35 0.97
C ALA A 238 -23.55 14.70 1.71
N ALA A 239 -24.09 13.77 2.51
CA ALA A 239 -25.24 14.02 3.37
C ALA A 239 -24.94 15.11 4.41
N ALA A 240 -23.77 15.07 5.06
CA ALA A 240 -23.35 16.11 6.01
C ALA A 240 -23.21 17.49 5.36
N LEU A 241 -22.81 17.56 4.08
CA LEU A 241 -22.67 18.81 3.32
C LEU A 241 -23.96 19.23 2.58
N ASN A 242 -25.03 18.43 2.65
CA ASN A 242 -26.24 18.59 1.83
C ASN A 242 -25.93 18.72 0.32
N GLN A 243 -24.98 17.93 -0.18
CA GLN A 243 -24.61 17.90 -1.59
C GLN A 243 -25.12 16.61 -2.26
N PRO A 244 -25.56 16.69 -3.54
CA PRO A 244 -25.93 15.50 -4.29
C PRO A 244 -24.69 14.70 -4.70
N THR A 245 -24.81 13.37 -4.69
CA THR A 245 -23.78 12.47 -5.22
C THR A 245 -24.12 11.92 -6.61
N GLY A 246 -25.35 12.14 -7.07
CA GLY A 246 -25.82 11.79 -8.41
C GLY A 246 -26.67 12.92 -9.00
N TYR A 247 -26.69 13.02 -10.32
CA TYR A 247 -27.42 14.05 -11.05
C TYR A 247 -28.42 13.40 -12.02
N SER A 248 -29.66 13.90 -12.02
CA SER A 248 -30.72 13.43 -12.93
C SER A 248 -30.54 13.97 -14.36
N ASP A 249 -29.81 15.08 -14.50
CA ASP A 249 -29.48 15.69 -15.77
C ASP A 249 -28.29 14.92 -16.40
N PRO A 250 -28.46 14.27 -17.55
CA PRO A 250 -27.40 13.47 -18.18
C PRO A 250 -26.22 14.31 -18.68
N THR A 251 -26.38 15.64 -18.74
CA THR A 251 -25.28 16.57 -19.05
C THR A 251 -24.43 16.92 -17.83
N LYS A 252 -24.75 16.38 -16.65
CA LYS A 252 -24.04 16.65 -15.40
C LYS A 252 -23.56 15.35 -14.75
N THR A 253 -22.34 15.39 -14.24
CA THR A 253 -21.72 14.29 -13.50
C THR A 253 -20.98 14.81 -12.26
N ALA A 254 -20.55 13.91 -11.39
CA ALA A 254 -19.69 14.24 -10.25
C ALA A 254 -18.38 14.90 -10.74
N HIS A 255 -17.87 15.87 -9.99
CA HIS A 255 -16.62 16.53 -10.35
C HIS A 255 -15.47 15.50 -10.41
N PRO A 256 -14.58 15.52 -11.42
CA PRO A 256 -13.45 14.58 -11.52
C PRO A 256 -12.59 14.45 -10.26
N VAL A 257 -12.49 15.52 -9.46
CA VAL A 257 -11.80 15.51 -8.15
C VAL A 257 -12.39 14.45 -7.19
N ILE A 258 -13.71 14.23 -7.23
CA ILE A 258 -14.39 13.18 -6.44
C ILE A 258 -13.85 11.80 -6.80
N MET A 259 -13.44 11.58 -8.05
CA MET A 259 -12.84 10.31 -8.45
C MET A 259 -11.47 10.07 -7.82
N GLY A 260 -10.71 11.13 -7.55
CA GLY A 260 -9.48 11.01 -6.75
C GLY A 260 -9.76 10.53 -5.33
N ALA A 261 -10.84 11.02 -4.70
CA ALA A 261 -11.28 10.52 -3.41
C ALA A 261 -11.80 9.07 -3.49
N TRP A 262 -12.58 8.74 -4.52
CA TRP A 262 -13.07 7.38 -4.76
C TRP A 262 -11.90 6.39 -4.87
N VAL A 263 -10.86 6.75 -5.62
CA VAL A 263 -9.62 5.97 -5.74
C VAL A 263 -8.98 5.80 -4.37
N GLY A 264 -8.88 6.87 -3.59
CA GLY A 264 -8.40 6.84 -2.20
C GLY A 264 -9.12 5.84 -1.32
N MET A 265 -10.46 5.90 -1.30
CA MET A 265 -11.31 4.96 -0.54
C MET A 265 -11.10 3.52 -1.02
N PHE A 266 -11.03 3.32 -2.34
CA PHE A 266 -10.83 2.00 -2.93
C PHE A 266 -9.46 1.39 -2.54
N PHE A 267 -8.37 2.15 -2.66
CA PHE A 267 -7.04 1.69 -2.23
C PHE A 267 -6.97 1.46 -0.72
N THR A 268 -7.66 2.27 0.08
CA THR A 268 -7.76 2.05 1.53
C THR A 268 -8.38 0.69 1.85
N VAL A 269 -9.46 0.30 1.17
CA VAL A 269 -10.09 -1.02 1.35
C VAL A 269 -9.12 -2.14 1.01
N LEU A 270 -8.43 -2.03 -0.13
CA LEU A 270 -7.49 -3.04 -0.60
C LEU A 270 -6.32 -3.20 0.35
N ASN A 271 -5.72 -2.09 0.80
CA ASN A 271 -4.63 -2.11 1.76
C ASN A 271 -5.07 -2.61 3.14
N LEU A 272 -6.32 -2.40 3.54
CA LEU A 272 -6.88 -2.92 4.78
C LEU A 272 -7.42 -4.36 4.68
N LEU A 273 -7.19 -5.08 3.57
CA LEU A 273 -7.45 -6.52 3.56
C LEU A 273 -6.53 -7.22 4.58
N PRO A 274 -7.06 -8.06 5.49
CA PRO A 274 -6.27 -8.65 6.58
C PRO A 274 -5.46 -9.86 6.11
N VAL A 275 -4.54 -9.66 5.16
CA VAL A 275 -3.78 -10.73 4.51
C VAL A 275 -2.32 -10.34 4.22
N GLY A 276 -1.40 -11.24 4.60
CA GLY A 276 0.06 -11.13 4.44
C GLY A 276 0.64 -9.75 4.75
N GLN A 277 1.32 -9.16 3.76
CA GLN A 277 2.10 -7.92 3.89
C GLN A 277 1.32 -6.63 3.58
N LEU A 278 0.01 -6.72 3.36
CA LEU A 278 -0.82 -5.52 3.25
C LEU A 278 -0.94 -4.84 4.63
N ASP A 279 -1.30 -3.55 4.65
CA ASP A 279 -1.45 -2.78 5.88
C ASP A 279 -2.39 -3.45 6.88
N GLY A 280 -3.55 -3.94 6.42
CA GLY A 280 -4.50 -4.71 7.22
C GLY A 280 -3.91 -6.01 7.75
N GLY A 281 -3.01 -6.65 6.98
CA GLY A 281 -2.25 -7.82 7.41
C GLY A 281 -1.29 -7.49 8.57
N HIS A 282 -0.55 -6.39 8.48
CA HIS A 282 0.32 -5.89 9.55
C HIS A 282 -0.48 -5.53 10.82
N ILE A 283 -1.60 -4.83 10.67
CA ILE A 283 -2.47 -4.45 11.79
C ILE A 283 -3.01 -5.71 12.48
N VAL A 284 -3.54 -6.69 11.73
CA VAL A 284 -4.05 -7.94 12.32
C VAL A 284 -2.92 -8.75 12.95
N ARG A 285 -1.76 -8.88 12.30
CA ARG A 285 -0.60 -9.60 12.86
C ARG A 285 -0.14 -8.97 14.18
N ALA A 286 -0.17 -7.65 14.28
CA ALA A 286 0.16 -6.96 15.52
C ALA A 286 -0.95 -7.07 16.59
N MET A 287 -2.22 -7.19 16.22
CA MET A 287 -3.33 -7.33 17.18
C MET A 287 -3.47 -8.76 17.73
N VAL A 288 -3.43 -9.78 16.86
CA VAL A 288 -3.77 -11.17 17.25
C VAL A 288 -2.59 -12.15 17.19
N GLY A 289 -1.39 -11.69 16.82
CA GLY A 289 -0.20 -12.54 16.73
C GLY A 289 -0.28 -13.53 15.56
N GLU A 290 0.27 -14.73 15.77
CA GLU A 290 0.30 -15.83 14.79
C GLU A 290 -1.09 -16.26 14.28
N ARG A 291 -2.17 -15.99 15.04
CA ARG A 291 -3.55 -16.25 14.60
C ARG A 291 -3.94 -15.50 13.32
N GLN A 292 -3.17 -14.49 12.93
CA GLN A 292 -3.32 -13.80 11.66
C GLN A 292 -3.29 -14.76 10.47
N GLU A 293 -2.52 -15.86 10.51
CA GLU A 293 -2.47 -16.81 9.39
C GLU A 293 -3.85 -17.43 9.09
N THR A 294 -4.60 -17.73 10.15
CA THR A 294 -5.97 -18.23 10.01
C THR A 294 -6.89 -17.16 9.43
N VAL A 295 -6.77 -15.91 9.88
CA VAL A 295 -7.56 -14.78 9.36
C VAL A 295 -7.23 -14.54 7.88
N ALA A 296 -5.94 -14.55 7.54
CA ALA A 296 -5.43 -14.35 6.18
C ALA A 296 -5.94 -15.42 5.22
N ALA A 297 -6.02 -16.69 5.64
CA ALA A 297 -6.56 -17.78 4.84
C ALA A 297 -8.06 -17.63 4.53
N LEU A 298 -8.82 -16.92 5.38
CA LEU A 298 -10.25 -16.65 5.16
C LEU A 298 -10.50 -15.52 4.16
N VAL A 299 -9.55 -14.60 3.96
CA VAL A 299 -9.71 -13.46 3.05
C VAL A 299 -9.96 -13.89 1.60
N PRO A 300 -9.13 -14.77 0.98
CA PRO A 300 -9.39 -15.24 -0.38
C PRO A 300 -10.76 -15.91 -0.51
N VAL A 301 -11.15 -16.71 0.48
CA VAL A 301 -12.45 -17.40 0.51
C VAL A 301 -13.59 -16.39 0.51
N ALA A 302 -13.50 -15.34 1.33
CA ALA A 302 -14.49 -14.27 1.37
C ALA A 302 -14.58 -13.50 0.04
N LEU A 303 -13.44 -13.16 -0.57
CA LEU A 303 -13.40 -12.43 -1.84
C LEU A 303 -13.94 -13.26 -3.01
N PHE A 304 -13.59 -14.55 -3.10
CA PHE A 304 -14.20 -15.46 -4.07
C PHE A 304 -15.69 -15.69 -3.78
N GLY A 305 -16.10 -15.72 -2.51
CA GLY A 305 -17.50 -15.76 -2.11
C GLY A 305 -18.28 -14.54 -2.59
N ILE A 306 -17.71 -13.33 -2.47
CA ILE A 306 -18.29 -12.09 -3.02
C ILE A 306 -18.38 -12.19 -4.54
N ALA A 307 -17.31 -12.60 -5.24
CA ALA A 307 -17.33 -12.75 -6.69
C ALA A 307 -18.40 -13.75 -7.16
N ALA A 308 -18.52 -14.90 -6.48
CA ALA A 308 -19.53 -15.92 -6.76
C ALA A 308 -20.94 -15.40 -6.49
N TYR A 309 -21.16 -14.67 -5.39
CA TYR A 309 -22.44 -14.03 -5.09
C TYR A 309 -22.84 -13.03 -6.18
N LEU A 310 -21.91 -12.18 -6.62
CA LEU A 310 -22.16 -11.21 -7.68
C LEU A 310 -22.51 -11.88 -9.03
N TYR A 311 -21.81 -12.97 -9.36
CA TYR A 311 -22.05 -13.69 -10.61
C TYR A 311 -23.34 -14.52 -10.58
N PHE A 312 -23.51 -15.39 -9.58
CA PHE A 312 -24.61 -16.36 -9.55
C PHE A 312 -25.91 -15.82 -8.96
N VAL A 313 -25.85 -14.86 -8.02
CA VAL A 313 -27.05 -14.32 -7.36
C VAL A 313 -27.45 -12.98 -7.96
N ARG A 314 -26.48 -12.09 -8.20
CA ARG A 314 -26.74 -10.76 -8.75
C ARG A 314 -26.74 -10.71 -10.28
N ASN A 315 -26.36 -11.81 -10.96
CA ASN A 315 -26.27 -11.92 -12.42
C ASN A 315 -25.43 -10.81 -13.07
N LEU A 316 -24.38 -10.35 -12.37
CA LEU A 316 -23.45 -9.36 -12.90
C LEU A 316 -22.39 -10.03 -13.79
N ALA A 317 -21.98 -9.33 -14.84
CA ALA A 317 -20.95 -9.81 -15.74
C ALA A 317 -19.54 -9.70 -15.13
N VAL A 318 -18.56 -10.37 -15.74
CA VAL A 318 -17.16 -10.38 -15.26
C VAL A 318 -16.56 -8.97 -15.19
N ASN A 319 -16.96 -8.08 -16.10
CA ASN A 319 -16.57 -6.68 -16.14
C ASN A 319 -17.31 -5.78 -15.13
N GLU A 320 -18.27 -6.30 -14.38
CA GLU A 320 -19.06 -5.58 -13.38
C GLU A 320 -18.66 -6.00 -11.95
N SER A 321 -17.40 -5.73 -11.59
CA SER A 321 -16.79 -6.05 -10.29
C SER A 321 -16.59 -7.53 -9.96
N VAL A 322 -17.23 -8.48 -10.64
CA VAL A 322 -16.99 -9.93 -10.43
C VAL A 322 -15.52 -10.27 -10.67
N GLY A 323 -14.97 -9.86 -11.81
CA GLY A 323 -13.56 -10.09 -12.16
C GLY A 323 -12.60 -9.37 -11.22
N LEU A 324 -12.98 -8.18 -10.72
CA LEU A 324 -12.20 -7.43 -9.75
C LEU A 324 -12.02 -8.22 -8.44
N TRP A 325 -13.13 -8.71 -7.86
CA TRP A 325 -13.07 -9.48 -6.62
C TRP A 325 -12.44 -10.85 -6.80
N ALA A 326 -12.65 -11.50 -7.94
CA ALA A 326 -11.97 -12.76 -8.27
C ALA A 326 -10.44 -12.58 -8.40
N PHE A 327 -10.00 -11.49 -9.07
CA PHE A 327 -8.58 -11.14 -9.17
C PHE A 327 -7.98 -10.89 -7.79
N TRP A 328 -8.63 -10.10 -6.94
CA TRP A 328 -8.17 -9.85 -5.56
C TRP A 328 -8.24 -11.10 -4.67
N GLY A 329 -9.20 -12.00 -4.90
CA GLY A 329 -9.23 -13.33 -4.28
C GLY A 329 -8.01 -14.17 -4.62
N LEU A 330 -7.62 -14.21 -5.90
CA LEU A 330 -6.41 -14.91 -6.33
C LEU A 330 -5.13 -14.25 -5.80
N PHE A 331 -5.07 -12.92 -5.88
CA PHE A 331 -3.92 -12.15 -5.41
C PHE A 331 -3.73 -12.26 -3.89
N SER A 332 -4.82 -12.17 -3.12
CA SER A 332 -4.78 -12.39 -1.66
C SER A 332 -4.40 -13.83 -1.31
N ALA A 333 -4.79 -14.84 -2.10
CA ALA A 333 -4.34 -16.22 -1.86
C ALA A 333 -2.82 -16.35 -2.02
N PHE A 334 -2.25 -15.71 -3.04
CA PHE A 334 -0.80 -15.66 -3.24
C PHE A 334 -0.08 -14.94 -2.10
N ILE A 335 -0.64 -13.84 -1.60
CA ILE A 335 -0.08 -13.11 -0.45
C ILE A 335 -0.19 -13.93 0.83
N ALA A 336 -1.34 -14.57 1.08
CA ALA A 336 -1.54 -15.45 2.24
C ALA A 336 -0.53 -16.59 2.28
N TYR A 337 -0.20 -17.17 1.10
CA TYR A 337 0.79 -18.22 0.97
C TYR A 337 2.22 -17.77 1.37
N ARG A 338 2.55 -16.48 1.22
CA ARG A 338 3.86 -15.94 1.65
C ARG A 338 3.97 -15.72 3.16
N GLY A 339 2.87 -15.79 3.90
CA GLY A 339 2.84 -15.60 5.34
C GLY A 339 2.86 -14.13 5.80
N PRO A 340 2.70 -13.90 7.13
CA PRO A 340 2.77 -12.57 7.73
C PRO A 340 4.18 -12.01 7.83
N ALA A 341 4.25 -10.73 8.21
CA ALA A 341 5.47 -10.17 8.79
C ALA A 341 5.80 -10.85 10.13
N ASN A 342 7.09 -11.10 10.37
CA ASN A 342 7.59 -11.67 11.63
C ASN A 342 8.42 -10.60 12.37
N PRO A 343 7.84 -9.88 13.35
CA PRO A 343 8.59 -8.96 14.19
C PRO A 343 9.64 -9.69 15.05
N ILE A 344 10.67 -8.97 15.49
CA ILE A 344 11.74 -9.51 16.34
C ILE A 344 11.25 -9.69 17.78
N ASP A 345 10.59 -8.68 18.35
CA ASP A 345 9.83 -8.82 19.60
C ASP A 345 8.33 -9.03 19.30
N ASP A 346 7.82 -10.19 19.71
CA ASP A 346 6.43 -10.60 19.47
C ASP A 346 5.49 -10.30 20.65
N SER A 347 5.93 -9.45 21.59
CA SER A 347 5.14 -8.98 22.73
C SER A 347 3.83 -8.29 22.30
N ALA A 348 2.76 -8.54 23.06
CA ALA A 348 1.42 -8.05 22.70
C ALA A 348 1.31 -6.52 22.84
N ILE A 349 0.62 -5.89 21.89
CA ILE A 349 0.36 -4.45 21.89
C ILE A 349 -0.64 -4.04 22.99
N ASP A 350 -0.61 -2.77 23.38
CA ASP A 350 -1.49 -2.23 24.40
C ASP A 350 -2.95 -2.02 23.91
N ALA A 351 -3.86 -1.86 24.87
CA ALA A 351 -5.29 -1.72 24.59
C ALA A 351 -5.66 -0.48 23.77
N LYS A 352 -4.89 0.62 23.83
CA LYS A 352 -5.17 1.82 23.03
C LYS A 352 -4.89 1.55 21.56
N ARG A 353 -3.79 0.87 21.25
CA ARG A 353 -3.48 0.44 19.89
C ARG A 353 -4.53 -0.53 19.37
N LEU A 354 -4.98 -1.48 20.18
CA LEU A 354 -6.09 -2.34 19.80
C LEU A 354 -7.35 -1.53 19.40
N ALA A 355 -7.70 -0.50 20.19
CA ALA A 355 -8.83 0.37 19.88
C ALA A 355 -8.63 1.17 18.57
N VAL A 356 -7.42 1.68 18.33
CA VAL A 356 -7.07 2.34 17.06
C VAL A 356 -7.19 1.37 15.89
N GLY A 357 -6.76 0.12 16.04
CA GLY A 357 -6.85 -0.90 14.98
C GLY A 357 -8.30 -1.20 14.61
N VAL A 358 -9.17 -1.37 15.61
CA VAL A 358 -10.61 -1.54 15.41
C VAL A 358 -11.23 -0.32 14.71
N LEU A 359 -10.85 0.89 15.12
CA LEU A 359 -11.30 2.12 14.47
C LEU A 359 -10.86 2.18 13.00
N THR A 360 -9.60 1.86 12.71
CA THR A 360 -9.06 1.83 11.34
C THR A 360 -9.84 0.87 10.45
N PHE A 361 -10.15 -0.35 10.92
CA PHE A 361 -10.99 -1.27 10.16
C PHE A 361 -12.43 -0.79 10.00
N ALA A 362 -13.01 -0.17 11.02
CA ALA A 362 -14.35 0.40 10.93
C ALA A 362 -14.43 1.52 9.88
N LEU A 363 -13.41 2.39 9.85
CA LEU A 363 -13.27 3.44 8.83
C LEU A 363 -13.02 2.86 7.44
N GLY A 364 -12.21 1.81 7.33
CA GLY A 364 -12.00 1.06 6.09
C GLY A 364 -13.29 0.41 5.57
N LEU A 365 -14.15 -0.09 6.46
CA LEU A 365 -15.44 -0.66 6.10
C LEU A 365 -16.39 0.40 5.52
N LEU A 366 -16.32 1.66 5.98
CA LEU A 366 -17.06 2.77 5.35
C LEU A 366 -16.59 3.06 3.92
N CYS A 367 -15.40 2.60 3.54
CA CYS A 367 -14.89 2.72 2.17
C CYS A 367 -15.27 1.51 1.29
N PHE A 368 -15.74 0.41 1.89
CA PHE A 368 -16.06 -0.82 1.16
C PHE A 368 -17.31 -0.66 0.29
N MET A 369 -17.21 -1.12 -0.96
CA MET A 369 -18.31 -1.17 -1.91
C MET A 369 -18.47 -2.60 -2.38
N LEU A 370 -19.67 -3.15 -2.32
CA LEU A 370 -19.91 -4.51 -2.83
C LEU A 370 -19.72 -4.59 -4.37
N VAL A 371 -20.13 -3.55 -5.09
CA VAL A 371 -20.00 -3.42 -6.55
C VAL A 371 -19.33 -2.08 -6.85
N PRO A 372 -17.98 -1.98 -6.79
CA PRO A 372 -17.28 -0.71 -7.06
C PRO A 372 -17.55 -0.16 -8.47
N ILE A 373 -17.54 -1.06 -9.46
CA ILE A 373 -17.63 -0.73 -10.89
C ILE A 373 -18.77 -1.55 -11.52
N GLN A 374 -19.65 -0.87 -12.24
CA GLN A 374 -20.75 -1.48 -12.97
C GLN A 374 -20.81 -0.96 -14.41
N VAL A 375 -21.40 -1.72 -15.33
CA VAL A 375 -21.64 -1.27 -16.70
C VAL A 375 -23.12 -1.05 -16.90
N ALA A 376 -23.53 0.20 -17.12
CA ALA A 376 -24.91 0.55 -17.42
C ALA A 376 -25.07 0.78 -18.92
N THR A 377 -26.22 0.41 -19.47
CA THR A 377 -26.62 0.78 -20.84
C THR A 377 -27.43 2.07 -20.77
N ILE A 378 -27.05 3.07 -21.57
CA ILE A 378 -27.75 4.36 -21.69
C ILE A 378 -28.48 4.44 -23.04
#